data_AF-A0A534KLX1-F1
#
_entry.id   AF-A0A534KLX1-F1
#
_cell.length_a   1.000
_cell.length_b   1.000
_cell.length_c   1.000
_cell.angle_alpha   90.00
_cell.angle_beta   90.00
_cell.angle_gamma   90.00
#
_symmetry.space_group_name_H-M   'P 1'
#
loop_
_entity.id
_entity.type
_entity.pdbx_description
1 polymer ?
#
loop_
_entity_poly.entity_id
_entity_poly.type
_entity_poly.pdbx_seq_one_letter_code
_entity_poly.pdbx_strand_id
1 'polypeptide(L)' 'MAKDPVCGMEVDPKRAAGSRTHDHMTFFFCSQGCLKAFDSDSHR' A
#
# COMPACT_ATOMS: atom_id res chain seq x y z
N MET A 1 -2.41 -12.57 -4.71
CA MET A 1 -2.75 -11.14 -4.76
C MET A 1 -2.13 -10.47 -3.54
N ALA A 2 -1.74 -9.20 -3.65
CA ALA A 2 -1.31 -8.42 -2.49
C ALA A 2 -2.54 -7.78 -1.84
N LYS A 3 -2.49 -7.50 -0.54
CA LYS A 3 -3.59 -6.82 0.16
C LYS A 3 -3.12 -5.43 0.54
N ASP A 4 -3.90 -4.42 0.18
CA ASP A 4 -3.64 -3.05 0.58
C ASP A 4 -3.79 -2.95 2.11
N PRO A 5 -2.74 -2.58 2.87
CA PRO A 5 -2.80 -2.54 4.33
C PRO A 5 -3.66 -1.39 4.87
N VAL A 6 -3.99 -0.38 4.05
CA VAL A 6 -4.79 0.78 4.45
C VAL A 6 -6.27 0.48 4.34
N CYS A 7 -6.72 -0.04 3.20
CA CYS A 7 -8.15 -0.28 2.95
C CYS A 7 -8.55 -1.76 2.96
N GLY A 8 -7.59 -2.68 3.00
CA GLY A 8 -7.84 -4.12 2.96
C GLY A 8 -8.26 -4.68 1.59
N MET A 9 -8.22 -3.86 0.54
CA MET A 9 -8.57 -4.26 -0.82
C MET A 9 -7.51 -5.19 -1.42
N GLU A 10 -7.93 -6.23 -2.15
CA GLU A 10 -7.02 -7.04 -2.94
C GLU A 10 -6.51 -6.27 -4.16
N VAL A 11 -5.19 -6.23 -4.29
CA VAL A 11 -4.45 -5.55 -5.34
C VAL A 11 -3.57 -6.55 -6.06
N ASP A 12 -3.58 -6.49 -7.38
CA ASP A 12 -2.61 -7.20 -8.17
C ASP A 12 -1.29 -6.41 -8.16
N PRO A 13 -0.17 -6.97 -7.68
CA PRO A 13 1.11 -6.28 -7.64
C PRO A 13 1.60 -5.83 -9.04
N LYS A 14 1.14 -6.48 -10.12
CA LYS A 14 1.45 -6.06 -11.49
C LYS A 14 0.61 -4.88 -11.97
N ARG A 15 -0.52 -4.59 -11.33
CA ARG A 15 -1.43 -3.48 -11.64
C ARG A 15 -1.58 -2.47 -10.50
N ALA A 16 -0.77 -2.59 -9.46
CA ALA A 16 -0.86 -1.73 -8.28
C ALA A 16 -0.65 -0.27 -8.69
N ALA A 17 -1.48 0.62 -8.17
CA ALA A 17 -1.36 2.06 -8.42
C ALA A 17 -0.16 2.67 -7.68
N GLY A 18 0.33 1.99 -6.64
CA GLY A 18 1.53 2.34 -5.92
C GLY A 18 2.12 1.17 -5.16
N SER A 19 3.41 1.27 -4.85
CA SER A 19 4.11 0.33 -3.97
C SER A 19 5.07 1.07 -3.03
N ARG A 20 5.29 0.51 -1.85
CA ARG A 20 6.25 1.00 -0.85
C ARG A 20 7.01 -0.15 -0.26
N THR A 21 8.31 0.05 -0.10
CA THR A 21 9.14 -0.89 0.64
C THR A 21 9.30 -0.38 2.06
N HIS A 22 8.81 -1.14 3.03
CA HIS A 22 8.93 -0.86 4.46
C HIS A 22 9.34 -2.14 5.19
N ASP A 23 10.33 -2.05 6.07
CA ASP A 23 10.85 -3.20 6.84
C ASP A 23 11.25 -4.41 5.95
N HIS A 24 11.97 -4.15 4.84
CA HIS A 24 12.32 -5.15 3.82
C HIS A 24 11.14 -5.88 3.15
N MET A 25 9.89 -5.43 3.36
CA MET A 25 8.70 -5.93 2.70
C MET A 25 8.14 -4.90 1.72
N THR A 26 7.72 -5.35 0.53
CA THR A 26 7.07 -4.50 -0.47
C THR A 26 5.56 -4.58 -0.31
N PHE A 27 4.95 -3.48 0.09
CA PHE A 27 3.50 -3.28 0.16
C PHE A 27 2.98 -2.70 -1.15
N PHE A 28 1.77 -3.09 -1.52
CA PHE A 28 1.10 -2.64 -2.74
C PHE A 28 -0.23 -1.97 -2.39
N PHE A 29 -0.53 -0.89 -3.10
CA PHE A 29 -1.68 -0.03 -2.81
C PHE A 29 -2.63 0.04 -4.01
N CYS A 30 -3.92 0.06 -3.71
CA CYS A 30 -4.98 0.12 -4.72
C CYS A 30 -5.05 1.50 -5.38
N SER A 31 -4.57 2.53 -4.67
CA SER A 31 -4.59 3.92 -5.10
C SER A 31 -3.41 4.69 -4.51
N GLN A 32 -3.04 5.80 -5.14
CA GLN A 32 -2.05 6.72 -4.56
C GLN A 32 -2.52 7.33 -3.23
N GLY A 33 -3.84 7.41 -3.00
CA GLY A 33 -4.40 7.86 -1.72
C GLY A 33 -4.05 6.90 -0.58
N CYS A 34 -4.20 5.59 -0.80
CA CYS A 34 -3.79 4.58 0.18
C CYS A 34 -2.27 4.60 0.41
N LEU A 35 -1.46 4.78 -0.64
CA LEU A 35 -0.02 4.93 -0.47
C LEU A 35 0.35 6.15 0.39
N LYS A 36 -0.28 7.31 0.16
CA LYS A 36 -0.05 8.52 0.97
C LYS A 36 -0.56 8.36 2.39
N ALA A 37 -1.70 7.70 2.59
CA ALA A 37 -2.23 7.40 3.90
C ALA A 37 -1.28 6.48 4.68
N PHE A 38 -0.73 5.45 4.03
CA PHE A 38 0.29 4.57 4.62
C PHE A 38 1.55 5.33 5.03
N ASP A 39 2.06 6.25 4.20
CA ASP A 39 3.18 7.12 4.55
C ASP A 39 2.81 8.13 5.67
N SER A 40 1.54 8.54 5.77
CA SER A 40 1.06 9.52 6.77
C SER A 40 0.65 8.89 8.10
N ASP A 41 0.41 7.57 8.15
CA ASP A 41 0.05 6.82 9.36
C ASP A 41 1.22 6.67 10.36
N SER A 42 2.33 7.38 10.15
CA SER A 42 3.47 7.44 11.08
C SER A 42 3.17 8.24 12.37
N HIS A 43 2.00 8.87 12.50
CA HIS A 43 1.70 9.75 13.65
C HIS A 43 0.26 9.58 14.17
N ARG A 44 0.02 8.56 15.00
CA ARG A 44 -0.86 8.69 16.18
C ARG A 44 -0.55 7.69 17.30
#